data_AF-A0A1V4ISX4-F1
#
_entry.id   AF-A0A1V4ISX4-F1
#
_cell.length_a   1.000
_cell.length_b   1.000
_cell.length_c   1.000
_cell.angle_alpha   90.00
_cell.angle_beta   90.00
_cell.angle_gamma   90.00
#
_symmetry.space_group_name_H-M   'P 1'
#
loop_
_entity.id
_entity.type
_entity.pdbx_description
1 polymer ?
#
loop_
_entity_poly.entity_id
_entity_poly.type
_entity_poly.pdbx_seq_one_letter_code
_entity_poly.pdbx_strand_id
1 'polypeptide(L)'
;MKKIFVVMLLILTTFFNGCNRDDSNQNNLKSTEQKFDIKIASNILYTYLEYLYKGDIDSAEKLYGEPLSKKNEKLSDTDLKIFGYRVDEINEVGRNGVFTVKIVKSSPEKMVSELDKYTIKVELQKDKYKITDIINETDKEAFLAAGEIRIRDKNNIKTNLIMDMSGIPLYIYAKDDAAKINKLFVPRKNFGMMGFDYTGERIAVTTLDNGVYVAVVKIDETLAAQGGGGGGGASAGAGGGVGGGGGAAQSQGGSRSLNKEMPVGKEIISMDLIKSSIVTSLNFSLDEKNLVVQYKDKENNHTLRLYDVDSGDLINFDFEKKFPKEKFDVVFSSFDEDVMNFEVKAKGNVEKEASKDIGKWQINLKNNKAKKL
;
A
#
# COMPACT_ATOMS: atom_id res chain seq x y z
N MET A 1 -57.83 -18.14 69.20
CA MET A 1 -57.46 -18.25 67.77
C MET A 1 -56.71 -19.56 67.55
N LYS A 2 -57.24 -20.39 66.63
CA LYS A 2 -56.72 -21.57 65.90
C LYS A 2 -55.39 -22.20 66.40
N LYS A 3 -55.42 -23.39 67.02
CA LYS A 3 -55.39 -24.77 66.44
C LYS A 3 -54.08 -25.18 65.72
N ILE A 4 -53.35 -26.11 66.36
CA ILE A 4 -52.76 -27.37 65.83
C ILE A 4 -51.67 -27.28 64.74
N PHE A 5 -50.46 -27.77 65.08
CA PHE A 5 -49.54 -28.53 64.19
C PHE A 5 -48.70 -29.47 65.08
N VAL A 6 -49.07 -30.76 65.24
CA VAL A 6 -48.59 -31.96 64.48
C VAL A 6 -47.10 -32.21 64.78
N VAL A 7 -46.69 -33.03 65.76
CA VAL A 7 -46.68 -34.52 65.84
C VAL A 7 -46.64 -35.20 64.47
N MET A 8 -45.48 -35.79 64.13
CA MET A 8 -45.28 -37.00 63.30
C MET A 8 -44.10 -36.83 62.33
N LEU A 9 -42.95 -37.43 62.66
CA LEU A 9 -42.34 -38.44 61.78
C LEU A 9 -41.21 -39.17 62.52
N LEU A 10 -41.66 -40.17 63.30
CA LEU A 10 -40.92 -41.38 63.58
C LEU A 10 -41.07 -42.31 62.35
N ILE A 11 -40.13 -43.22 62.16
CA ILE A 11 -40.05 -44.37 61.21
C ILE A 11 -38.92 -44.17 60.19
N LEU A 12 -37.71 -44.62 60.51
CA LEU A 12 -37.19 -45.98 60.25
C LEU A 12 -37.19 -46.35 58.75
N THR A 13 -35.97 -46.34 58.20
CA THR A 13 -35.33 -47.48 57.51
C THR A 13 -36.23 -48.46 56.78
N THR A 14 -36.04 -48.56 55.46
CA THR A 14 -36.13 -49.77 54.60
C THR A 14 -35.88 -49.28 53.16
N PHE A 15 -35.05 -49.81 52.25
CA PHE A 15 -34.28 -51.03 52.11
C PHE A 15 -33.14 -50.76 51.10
N PHE A 16 -32.01 -51.46 51.26
CA PHE A 16 -31.11 -51.75 50.15
C PHE A 16 -31.85 -52.59 49.10
N ASN A 17 -31.77 -52.20 47.83
CA ASN A 17 -31.80 -53.10 46.67
C ASN A 17 -30.91 -52.48 45.58
N GLY A 18 -29.82 -53.17 45.27
CA GLY A 18 -28.91 -52.81 44.18
C GLY A 18 -29.36 -53.38 42.84
N CYS A 19 -28.90 -52.76 41.74
CA CYS A 19 -28.45 -53.47 40.54
C CYS A 19 -27.64 -52.54 39.62
N ASN A 20 -26.64 -53.13 38.97
CA ASN A 20 -25.62 -52.57 38.09
C ASN A 20 -26.12 -51.67 36.94
N ARG A 21 -25.37 -50.58 36.63
CA ARG A 21 -24.65 -50.38 35.35
C ARG A 21 -24.16 -48.93 35.16
N ASP A 22 -22.98 -48.88 34.56
CA ASP A 22 -22.42 -47.89 33.62
C ASP A 22 -21.98 -46.49 34.12
N ASP A 23 -20.66 -46.32 34.05
CA ASP A 23 -19.89 -45.15 33.62
C ASP A 23 -20.43 -43.75 33.95
N SER A 24 -19.80 -43.10 34.93
CA SER A 24 -19.50 -41.65 34.89
C SER A 24 -18.62 -41.23 36.06
N ASN A 25 -17.42 -41.79 36.16
CA ASN A 25 -16.38 -41.14 36.96
C ASN A 25 -15.80 -39.97 36.18
N GLN A 26 -16.12 -38.77 36.67
CA GLN A 26 -15.23 -37.61 36.70
C GLN A 26 -14.30 -37.44 35.49
N ASN A 27 -14.82 -36.79 34.45
CA ASN A 27 -14.04 -35.76 33.79
C ASN A 27 -14.93 -34.53 33.69
N ASN A 28 -14.87 -33.72 34.75
CA ASN A 28 -15.08 -32.28 34.63
C ASN A 28 -14.03 -31.75 33.64
N LEU A 29 -14.29 -31.90 32.34
CA LEU A 29 -13.73 -31.03 31.32
C LEU A 29 -14.33 -29.66 31.62
N LYS A 30 -13.66 -28.92 32.51
CA LYS A 30 -13.67 -27.47 32.46
C LYS A 30 -13.27 -27.13 31.03
N SER A 31 -14.26 -26.90 30.16
CA SER A 31 -14.06 -26.15 28.94
C SER A 31 -13.59 -24.77 29.41
N THR A 32 -12.28 -24.63 29.53
CA THR A 32 -11.68 -23.31 29.68
C THR A 32 -11.99 -22.66 28.35
N GLU A 33 -13.06 -21.87 28.28
CA GLU A 33 -13.41 -21.15 27.06
C GLU A 33 -12.13 -20.45 26.60
N GLN A 34 -11.63 -20.84 25.42
CA GLN A 34 -10.36 -20.35 24.95
C GLN A 34 -10.47 -18.83 24.83
N LYS A 35 -9.68 -18.12 25.63
CA LYS A 35 -9.67 -16.66 25.63
C LYS A 35 -9.16 -16.18 24.28
N PHE A 36 -9.83 -15.17 23.72
CA PHE A 36 -9.37 -14.50 22.52
C PHE A 36 -8.00 -13.85 22.76
N ASP A 37 -7.14 -13.91 21.75
CA ASP A 37 -5.78 -13.38 21.72
C ASP A 37 -5.59 -12.62 20.40
N ILE A 38 -5.53 -11.29 20.51
CA ILE A 38 -5.35 -10.40 19.37
C ILE A 38 -4.05 -10.63 18.60
N LYS A 39 -3.00 -11.20 19.22
CA LYS A 39 -1.75 -11.51 18.54
C LYS A 39 -1.92 -12.67 17.56
N ILE A 40 -2.68 -13.70 17.95
CA ILE A 40 -3.00 -14.81 17.04
C ILE A 40 -3.87 -14.31 15.89
N ALA A 41 -4.86 -13.46 16.17
CA ALA A 41 -5.69 -12.84 15.14
C ALA A 41 -4.85 -11.97 14.17
N SER A 42 -3.90 -11.21 14.69
CA SER A 42 -2.97 -10.41 13.88
C SER A 42 -2.10 -11.28 12.97
N ASN A 43 -1.61 -12.42 13.45
CA ASN A 43 -0.85 -13.35 12.62
C ASN A 43 -1.70 -13.91 11.47
N ILE A 44 -2.99 -14.20 11.71
CA ILE A 44 -3.91 -14.60 10.63
C ILE A 44 -4.06 -13.49 9.61
N LEU A 45 -4.22 -12.23 10.04
CA LEU A 45 -4.27 -11.07 9.16
C LEU A 45 -3.01 -10.95 8.31
N TYR A 46 -1.82 -10.92 8.91
CA TYR A 46 -0.57 -10.76 8.17
C TYR A 46 -0.33 -11.90 7.19
N THR A 47 -0.66 -13.14 7.58
CA THR A 47 -0.60 -14.30 6.68
C THR A 47 -1.53 -14.12 5.49
N TYR A 48 -2.75 -13.64 5.72
CA TYR A 48 -3.71 -13.33 4.66
C TYR A 48 -3.19 -12.27 3.69
N LEU A 49 -2.71 -11.14 4.21
CA LEU A 49 -2.17 -10.05 3.40
C LEU A 49 -0.95 -10.49 2.59
N GLU A 50 -0.09 -11.35 3.14
CA GLU A 50 1.06 -11.87 2.41
C GLU A 50 0.66 -12.82 1.28
N TYR A 51 -0.38 -13.64 1.46
CA TYR A 51 -0.93 -14.43 0.36
C TYR A 51 -1.49 -13.54 -0.75
N LEU A 52 -2.25 -12.50 -0.40
CA LEU A 52 -2.76 -11.55 -1.39
C LEU A 52 -1.64 -10.81 -2.13
N TYR A 53 -0.61 -10.36 -1.41
CA TYR A 53 0.56 -9.71 -1.99
C TYR A 53 1.28 -10.59 -3.02
N LYS A 54 1.36 -11.89 -2.75
CA LYS A 54 1.94 -12.89 -3.65
C LYS A 54 1.00 -13.34 -4.78
N GLY A 55 -0.26 -12.91 -4.76
CA GLY A 55 -1.30 -13.40 -5.68
C GLY A 55 -1.76 -14.83 -5.40
N ASP A 56 -1.47 -15.40 -4.23
CA ASP A 56 -1.90 -16.75 -3.82
C ASP A 56 -3.30 -16.71 -3.19
N ILE A 57 -4.30 -16.46 -4.04
CA ILE A 57 -5.69 -16.33 -3.61
C ILE A 57 -6.22 -17.63 -2.97
N ASP A 58 -5.86 -18.79 -3.53
CA ASP A 58 -6.27 -20.09 -3.01
C ASP A 58 -5.80 -20.31 -1.55
N SER A 59 -4.59 -19.86 -1.19
CA SER A 59 -4.12 -19.94 0.19
C SER A 59 -4.75 -18.88 1.10
N ALA A 60 -5.02 -17.69 0.58
CA ALA A 60 -5.75 -16.64 1.31
C ALA A 60 -7.16 -17.12 1.70
N GLU A 61 -7.88 -17.78 0.79
CA GLU A 61 -9.24 -18.29 1.00
C GLU A 61 -9.32 -19.37 2.10
N LYS A 62 -8.26 -20.14 2.33
CA LYS A 62 -8.21 -21.15 3.41
C LYS A 62 -8.32 -20.52 4.81
N LEU A 63 -8.04 -19.23 4.93
CA LEU A 63 -8.14 -18.47 6.18
C LEU A 63 -9.58 -18.00 6.47
N TYR A 64 -10.49 -18.15 5.52
CA TYR A 64 -11.89 -17.74 5.67
C TYR A 64 -12.66 -18.65 6.64
N GLY A 65 -13.59 -18.03 7.35
CA GLY A 65 -14.68 -18.69 8.07
C GLY A 65 -15.90 -18.88 7.17
N GLU A 66 -16.84 -19.71 7.64
CA GLU A 66 -18.03 -20.09 6.86
C GLU A 66 -18.82 -18.92 6.23
N PRO A 67 -19.03 -17.77 6.90
CA PRO A 67 -19.80 -16.67 6.31
C PRO A 67 -19.19 -16.12 5.02
N LEU A 68 -17.86 -16.06 4.95
CA LEU A 68 -17.13 -15.49 3.81
C LEU A 68 -16.93 -16.54 2.71
N SER A 69 -16.63 -17.79 3.08
CA SER A 69 -16.50 -18.89 2.11
C SER A 69 -17.75 -19.12 1.27
N LYS A 70 -18.95 -18.80 1.80
CA LYS A 70 -20.23 -18.91 1.07
C LYS A 70 -20.52 -17.75 0.11
N LYS A 71 -19.88 -16.60 0.32
CA LYS A 71 -20.05 -15.38 -0.50
C LYS A 71 -19.03 -15.28 -1.64
N ASN A 72 -17.99 -16.10 -1.60
CA ASN A 72 -16.87 -15.96 -2.51
C ASN A 72 -17.18 -16.58 -3.88
N GLU A 73 -17.20 -15.76 -4.92
CA GLU A 73 -17.23 -16.22 -6.31
C GLU A 73 -15.81 -16.19 -6.88
N LYS A 74 -15.44 -17.21 -7.66
CA LYS A 74 -14.15 -17.19 -8.37
C LYS A 74 -14.21 -16.15 -9.49
N LEU A 75 -13.63 -14.98 -9.23
CA LEU A 75 -13.45 -13.95 -10.23
C LEU A 75 -12.25 -14.26 -11.13
N SER A 76 -12.25 -13.69 -12.33
CA SER A 76 -11.12 -13.80 -13.27
C SER A 76 -9.89 -13.05 -12.76
N ASP A 77 -8.71 -13.48 -13.20
CA ASP A 77 -7.46 -12.77 -12.95
C ASP A 77 -7.55 -11.30 -13.36
N THR A 78 -6.94 -10.44 -12.55
CA THR A 78 -6.83 -8.99 -12.78
C THR A 78 -5.37 -8.58 -12.95
N ASP A 79 -5.14 -7.57 -13.78
CA ASP A 79 -3.83 -6.92 -13.96
C ASP A 79 -3.51 -5.93 -12.82
N LEU A 80 -4.50 -5.61 -11.98
CA LEU A 80 -4.35 -4.77 -10.79
C LEU A 80 -3.82 -5.60 -9.61
N LYS A 81 -2.53 -5.43 -9.28
CA LYS A 81 -1.84 -6.21 -8.25
C LYS A 81 -1.58 -5.39 -7.00
N ILE A 82 -1.46 -6.05 -5.85
CA ILE A 82 -1.04 -5.39 -4.60
C ILE A 82 0.46 -5.15 -4.63
N PHE A 83 0.86 -3.92 -4.33
CA PHE A 83 2.27 -3.51 -4.22
C PHE A 83 2.66 -3.21 -2.77
N GLY A 84 1.74 -2.75 -1.93
CA GLY A 84 2.03 -2.52 -0.52
C GLY A 84 0.78 -2.61 0.34
N TYR A 85 0.99 -2.79 1.64
CA TYR A 85 -0.06 -2.68 2.63
C TYR A 85 0.47 -2.12 3.96
N ARG A 86 -0.39 -1.46 4.72
CA ARG A 86 -0.13 -0.98 6.09
C ARG A 86 -1.35 -1.26 6.97
N VAL A 87 -1.12 -1.82 8.15
CA VAL A 87 -2.18 -1.97 9.16
C VAL A 87 -2.22 -0.69 9.99
N ASP A 88 -3.29 0.07 9.87
CA ASP A 88 -3.45 1.37 10.55
C ASP A 88 -4.06 1.21 11.94
N GLU A 89 -5.03 0.30 12.11
CA GLU A 89 -5.74 0.09 13.38
C GLU A 89 -5.91 -1.38 13.71
N ILE A 90 -5.82 -1.70 15.00
CA ILE A 90 -6.06 -3.02 15.57
C ILE A 90 -6.98 -2.87 16.78
N ASN A 91 -8.21 -3.38 16.69
CA ASN A 91 -9.21 -3.27 17.75
C ASN A 91 -9.66 -4.66 18.22
N GLU A 92 -9.54 -4.95 19.52
CA GLU A 92 -10.10 -6.16 20.14
C GLU A 92 -11.52 -5.88 20.65
N VAL A 93 -12.51 -6.63 20.16
CA VAL A 93 -13.92 -6.51 20.54
C VAL A 93 -14.49 -7.89 20.88
N GLY A 94 -14.49 -8.22 22.17
CA GLY A 94 -15.00 -9.50 22.67
C GLY A 94 -14.15 -10.67 22.20
N ARG A 95 -14.68 -11.47 21.26
CA ARG A 95 -13.95 -12.61 20.64
C ARG A 95 -13.49 -12.33 19.21
N ASN A 96 -13.35 -11.05 18.87
CA ASN A 96 -13.05 -10.59 17.53
C ASN A 96 -11.89 -9.60 17.54
N GLY A 97 -11.05 -9.65 16.51
CA GLY A 97 -10.14 -8.59 16.13
C GLY A 97 -10.69 -7.90 14.88
N VAL A 98 -10.76 -6.58 14.91
CA VAL A 98 -11.16 -5.74 13.77
C VAL A 98 -9.96 -4.90 13.36
N PHE A 99 -9.57 -5.03 12.10
CA PHE A 99 -8.34 -4.44 11.57
C PHE A 99 -8.67 -3.48 10.44
N THR A 100 -8.09 -2.28 10.50
CA THR A 100 -8.12 -1.33 9.38
C THR A 100 -6.80 -1.43 8.64
N VAL A 101 -6.85 -1.70 7.34
CA VAL A 101 -5.66 -1.91 6.49
C VAL A 101 -5.73 -1.02 5.26
N LYS A 102 -4.65 -0.30 4.97
CA LYS A 102 -4.43 0.40 3.70
C LYS A 102 -3.75 -0.55 2.73
N ILE A 103 -4.26 -0.65 1.51
CA ILE A 103 -3.70 -1.50 0.45
C ILE A 103 -3.46 -0.63 -0.77
N VAL A 104 -2.22 -0.62 -1.26
CA VAL A 104 -1.85 0.03 -2.51
C VAL A 104 -1.86 -1.00 -3.62
N LYS A 105 -2.69 -0.77 -4.63
CA LYS A 105 -2.72 -1.56 -5.85
C LYS A 105 -2.23 -0.74 -7.04
N SER A 106 -1.66 -1.43 -8.02
CA SER A 106 -1.22 -0.78 -9.27
C SER A 106 -1.33 -1.74 -10.46
N SER A 107 -1.65 -1.18 -11.63
CA SER A 107 -1.49 -1.86 -12.91
C SER A 107 -0.52 -1.02 -13.75
N PRO A 108 0.73 -1.47 -13.93
CA PRO A 108 1.68 -0.80 -14.82
C PRO A 108 1.21 -0.75 -16.27
N GLU A 109 0.45 -1.75 -16.73
CA GLU A 109 -0.07 -1.83 -18.11
C GLU A 109 -1.17 -0.80 -18.36
N LYS A 110 -2.06 -0.60 -17.39
CA LYS A 110 -3.14 0.40 -17.48
C LYS A 110 -2.74 1.77 -16.92
N MET A 111 -1.57 1.88 -16.29
CA MET A 111 -1.08 3.10 -15.62
C MET A 111 -2.11 3.62 -14.60
N VAL A 112 -2.51 2.73 -13.70
CA VAL A 112 -3.49 2.98 -12.63
C VAL A 112 -2.84 2.64 -11.28
N SER A 113 -3.15 3.42 -10.24
CA SER A 113 -2.95 3.03 -8.85
C SER A 113 -4.20 3.32 -8.03
N GLU A 114 -4.52 2.41 -7.12
CA GLU A 114 -5.61 2.55 -6.15
C GLU A 114 -5.05 2.47 -4.73
N LEU A 115 -5.56 3.35 -3.88
CA LEU A 115 -5.42 3.25 -2.43
C LEU A 115 -6.76 2.78 -1.86
N ASP A 116 -6.79 1.54 -1.40
CA ASP A 116 -7.96 0.95 -0.78
C ASP A 116 -7.84 0.94 0.74
N LYS A 117 -8.98 1.07 1.42
CA LYS A 117 -9.15 0.80 2.83
C LYS A 117 -9.95 -0.48 3.02
N TYR A 118 -9.36 -1.43 3.71
CA TYR A 118 -9.98 -2.70 4.09
C TYR A 118 -10.30 -2.67 5.59
N THR A 119 -11.50 -3.09 5.95
CA THR A 119 -11.86 -3.49 7.31
C THR A 119 -11.98 -5.00 7.33
N ILE A 120 -11.08 -5.68 8.04
CA ILE A 120 -11.00 -7.14 8.11
C ILE A 120 -11.33 -7.58 9.53
N LYS A 121 -12.26 -8.52 9.65
CA LYS A 121 -12.66 -9.09 10.94
C LYS A 121 -12.15 -10.53 11.09
N VAL A 122 -11.43 -10.79 12.18
CA VAL A 122 -10.97 -12.13 12.56
C VAL A 122 -11.67 -12.56 13.85
N GLU A 123 -12.29 -13.73 13.87
CA GLU A 123 -13.02 -14.25 15.03
C GLU A 123 -12.46 -15.59 15.50
N LEU A 124 -12.52 -15.84 16.82
CA LEU A 124 -12.28 -17.17 17.38
C LEU A 124 -13.56 -18.01 17.34
N GLN A 125 -13.60 -18.99 16.43
CA GLN A 125 -14.71 -19.91 16.23
C GLN A 125 -14.24 -21.36 16.42
N LYS A 126 -14.87 -22.10 17.36
CA LYS A 126 -14.54 -23.52 17.63
C LYS A 126 -13.02 -23.76 17.73
N ASP A 127 -12.37 -22.94 18.55
CA ASP A 127 -10.92 -22.97 18.83
C ASP A 127 -9.99 -22.63 17.64
N LYS A 128 -10.52 -22.01 16.58
CA LYS A 128 -9.75 -21.54 15.42
C LYS A 128 -10.04 -20.08 15.10
N TYR A 129 -8.99 -19.33 14.78
CA TYR A 129 -9.12 -17.96 14.29
C TYR A 129 -9.41 -17.98 12.79
N LYS A 130 -10.45 -17.25 12.37
CA LYS A 130 -10.93 -17.22 10.99
C LYS A 130 -11.32 -15.81 10.58
N ILE A 131 -11.06 -15.46 9.32
CA ILE A 131 -11.55 -14.21 8.73
C ILE A 131 -13.03 -14.38 8.40
N THR A 132 -13.89 -13.59 9.01
CA THR A 132 -15.35 -13.76 8.90
C THR A 132 -16.02 -12.66 8.10
N ASP A 133 -15.36 -11.51 7.97
CA ASP A 133 -15.86 -10.38 7.22
C ASP A 133 -14.72 -9.55 6.63
N ILE A 134 -14.94 -9.07 5.41
CA ILE A 134 -14.04 -8.18 4.68
C ILE A 134 -14.91 -7.13 4.02
N ILE A 135 -14.68 -5.88 4.36
CA ILE A 135 -15.30 -4.73 3.73
C ILE A 135 -14.17 -3.91 3.12
N ASN A 136 -14.27 -3.56 1.84
CA ASN A 136 -13.29 -2.69 1.20
C ASN A 136 -13.98 -1.47 0.58
N GLU A 137 -13.23 -0.39 0.52
CA GLU A 137 -13.58 0.83 -0.18
C GLU A 137 -12.33 1.45 -0.80
N THR A 138 -12.46 1.99 -2.00
CA THR A 138 -11.37 2.72 -2.65
C THR A 138 -11.39 4.15 -2.16
N ASP A 139 -10.33 4.54 -1.44
CA ASP A 139 -10.18 5.91 -0.93
C ASP A 139 -9.76 6.85 -2.07
N LYS A 140 -8.81 6.41 -2.91
CA LYS A 140 -8.28 7.19 -4.04
C LYS A 140 -7.92 6.29 -5.22
N GLU A 141 -8.09 6.83 -6.42
CA GLU A 141 -7.71 6.21 -7.68
C GLU A 141 -6.93 7.25 -8.51
N ALA A 142 -5.71 6.92 -8.92
CA ALA A 142 -4.93 7.70 -9.88
C ALA A 142 -4.81 6.92 -11.19
N PHE A 143 -4.99 7.60 -12.32
CA PHE A 143 -5.00 6.96 -13.63
C PHE A 143 -4.57 7.91 -14.74
N LEU A 144 -4.06 7.34 -15.83
CA LEU A 144 -3.75 8.09 -17.05
C LEU A 144 -5.02 8.36 -17.87
N ALA A 145 -5.28 9.62 -18.17
CA ALA A 145 -6.35 10.03 -19.08
C ALA A 145 -5.88 11.19 -19.97
N ALA A 146 -6.04 11.06 -21.28
CA ALA A 146 -5.67 12.08 -22.27
C ALA A 146 -4.21 12.61 -22.13
N GLY A 147 -3.28 11.77 -21.68
CA GLY A 147 -1.88 12.16 -21.48
C GLY A 147 -1.58 12.85 -20.14
N GLU A 148 -2.56 12.88 -19.23
CA GLU A 148 -2.47 13.46 -17.89
C GLU A 148 -2.66 12.39 -16.81
N ILE A 149 -1.93 12.49 -15.70
CA ILE A 149 -2.26 11.72 -14.50
C ILE A 149 -3.37 12.47 -13.77
N ARG A 150 -4.51 11.82 -13.59
CA ARG A 150 -5.67 12.34 -12.87
C ARG A 150 -5.93 11.55 -11.61
N ILE A 151 -6.55 12.18 -10.62
CA ILE A 151 -6.98 11.55 -9.37
C ILE A 151 -8.48 11.66 -9.18
N ARG A 152 -9.07 10.61 -8.61
CA ARG A 152 -10.44 10.54 -8.14
C ARG A 152 -10.46 10.11 -6.69
N ASP A 153 -11.18 10.84 -5.85
CA ASP A 153 -11.44 10.45 -4.47
C ASP A 153 -12.69 9.56 -4.38
N LYS A 154 -12.79 8.82 -3.27
CA LYS A 154 -13.95 8.02 -2.91
C LYS A 154 -15.27 8.76 -3.13
N ASN A 155 -16.19 8.09 -3.81
CA ASN A 155 -17.54 8.58 -4.12
C ASN A 155 -17.61 9.85 -4.99
N ASN A 156 -16.48 10.37 -5.48
CA ASN A 156 -16.46 11.54 -6.36
C ASN A 156 -16.52 11.12 -7.83
N ILE A 157 -17.42 11.76 -8.58
CA ILE A 157 -17.47 11.61 -10.06
C ILE A 157 -16.39 12.49 -10.72
N LYS A 158 -16.12 13.66 -10.14
CA LYS A 158 -15.11 14.60 -10.63
C LYS A 158 -13.71 14.04 -10.41
N THR A 159 -12.82 14.35 -11.34
CA THR A 159 -11.41 13.98 -11.28
C THR A 159 -10.58 15.25 -11.32
N ASN A 160 -9.46 15.29 -10.61
CA ASN A 160 -8.56 16.43 -10.59
C ASN A 160 -7.25 16.08 -11.31
N LEU A 161 -6.64 17.04 -12.00
CA LEU A 161 -5.31 16.90 -12.58
C LEU A 161 -4.25 16.76 -11.48
N ILE A 162 -3.49 15.67 -11.42
CA ILE A 162 -2.27 15.61 -10.58
C ILE A 162 -1.13 16.29 -11.34
N MET A 163 -0.86 15.83 -12.57
CA MET A 163 0.21 16.36 -13.39
C MET A 163 0.05 15.94 -14.85
N ASP A 164 0.75 16.66 -15.72
CA ASP A 164 1.02 16.23 -17.09
C ASP A 164 2.52 16.19 -17.35
N MET A 165 2.90 15.85 -18.58
CA MET A 165 4.32 15.80 -18.96
C MET A 165 5.03 17.14 -18.80
N SER A 166 4.34 18.29 -18.80
CA SER A 166 4.96 19.61 -18.64
C SER A 166 5.50 19.86 -17.22
N GLY A 167 4.93 19.18 -16.22
CA GLY A 167 5.41 19.21 -14.83
C GLY A 167 6.69 18.41 -14.58
N ILE A 168 7.16 17.63 -15.54
CA ILE A 168 8.39 16.83 -15.43
C ILE A 168 9.61 17.71 -15.82
N PRO A 169 10.68 17.76 -14.99
CA PRO A 169 11.92 18.45 -15.33
C PRO A 169 12.49 18.00 -16.68
N LEU A 170 13.17 18.91 -17.40
CA LEU A 170 13.85 18.55 -18.66
C LEU A 170 15.14 17.77 -18.42
N TYR A 171 15.87 18.12 -17.36
CA TYR A 171 17.21 17.60 -17.08
C TYR A 171 17.42 17.39 -15.58
N ILE A 172 17.98 16.24 -15.19
CA ILE A 172 18.39 15.96 -13.81
C ILE A 172 19.77 15.29 -13.76
N TYR A 173 20.40 15.29 -12.58
CA TYR A 173 21.55 14.41 -12.33
C TYR A 173 21.04 13.02 -11.96
N ALA A 174 21.57 11.98 -12.59
CA ALA A 174 21.36 10.62 -12.11
C ALA A 174 22.11 10.43 -10.78
N LYS A 175 21.58 9.60 -9.88
CA LYS A 175 22.21 9.38 -8.57
C LYS A 175 23.56 8.65 -8.66
N ASP A 176 23.83 7.99 -9.79
CA ASP A 176 25.14 7.39 -10.10
C ASP A 176 26.23 8.43 -10.38
N ASP A 177 25.86 9.67 -10.76
CA ASP A 177 26.79 10.77 -10.97
C ASP A 177 27.04 11.54 -9.68
N ALA A 178 27.79 10.93 -8.76
CA ALA A 178 28.12 11.52 -7.47
C ALA A 178 28.83 12.88 -7.59
N ALA A 179 29.57 13.11 -8.68
CA ALA A 179 30.27 14.36 -8.95
C ALA A 179 29.38 15.44 -9.59
N LYS A 180 28.12 15.11 -9.94
CA LYS A 180 27.13 16.01 -10.55
C LYS A 180 27.71 16.76 -11.76
N ILE A 181 28.41 16.02 -12.61
CA ILE A 181 29.12 16.57 -13.76
C ILE A 181 28.12 16.87 -14.89
N ASN A 182 27.26 15.90 -15.23
CA ASN A 182 26.40 16.00 -16.41
C ASN A 182 24.93 15.79 -16.04
N LYS A 183 24.10 16.78 -16.36
CA LYS A 183 22.66 16.56 -16.35
C LYS A 183 22.25 15.73 -17.56
N LEU A 184 21.35 14.79 -17.35
CA LEU A 184 20.79 13.91 -18.36
C LEU A 184 19.38 14.37 -18.70
N PHE A 185 19.01 14.27 -19.98
CA PHE A 185 17.66 14.56 -20.43
C PHE A 185 16.68 13.52 -19.85
N VAL A 186 15.57 13.99 -19.30
CA VAL A 186 14.56 13.14 -18.67
C VAL A 186 13.71 12.45 -19.75
N PRO A 187 13.51 11.12 -19.69
CA PRO A 187 12.60 10.42 -20.60
C PRO A 187 11.17 10.91 -20.37
N ARG A 188 10.54 11.53 -21.38
CA ARG A 188 9.20 12.17 -21.26
C ARG A 188 8.22 11.73 -22.34
N LYS A 189 8.42 10.53 -22.90
CA LYS A 189 7.59 10.02 -23.99
C LYS A 189 6.24 9.53 -23.47
N ASN A 190 6.25 8.69 -22.44
CA ASN A 190 5.06 8.13 -21.80
C ASN A 190 5.20 8.12 -20.29
N PHE A 191 4.08 8.18 -19.57
CA PHE A 191 4.04 7.79 -18.17
C PHE A 191 4.23 6.27 -18.06
N GLY A 192 4.73 5.83 -16.92
CA GLY A 192 4.87 4.43 -16.56
C GLY A 192 4.08 4.09 -15.31
N MET A 193 4.63 3.15 -14.53
CA MET A 193 4.06 2.74 -13.24
C MET A 193 3.89 3.94 -12.30
N MET A 194 2.81 3.90 -11.51
CA MET A 194 2.54 4.79 -10.40
C MET A 194 2.11 4.00 -9.17
N GLY A 195 2.30 4.57 -7.98
CA GLY A 195 1.92 3.97 -6.71
C GLY A 195 1.71 5.03 -5.63
N PHE A 196 0.56 5.00 -4.96
CA PHE A 196 0.30 5.85 -3.80
C PHE A 196 1.17 5.47 -2.59
N ASP A 197 1.37 6.43 -1.70
CA ASP A 197 1.65 6.13 -0.30
C ASP A 197 0.36 5.69 0.44
N TYR A 198 0.45 5.38 1.73
CA TYR A 198 -0.66 4.84 2.50
C TYR A 198 -1.65 5.91 3.00
N THR A 199 -1.24 7.19 3.01
CA THR A 199 -2.11 8.35 3.27
C THR A 199 -2.84 8.81 2.00
N GLY A 200 -2.25 8.59 0.83
CA GLY A 200 -2.74 9.12 -0.44
C GLY A 200 -2.33 10.57 -0.69
N GLU A 201 -1.48 11.15 0.17
CA GLU A 201 -0.94 12.51 0.01
C GLU A 201 0.26 12.54 -0.94
N ARG A 202 0.84 11.38 -1.27
CA ARG A 202 1.94 11.27 -2.22
C ARG A 202 1.69 10.17 -3.23
N ILE A 203 2.16 10.39 -4.45
CA ILE A 203 2.17 9.37 -5.49
C ILE A 203 3.56 9.30 -6.13
N ALA A 204 4.17 8.11 -6.10
CA ALA A 204 5.34 7.82 -6.89
C ALA A 204 4.90 7.63 -8.34
N VAL A 205 5.59 8.27 -9.27
CA VAL A 205 5.31 8.22 -10.71
C VAL A 205 6.59 7.96 -11.48
N THR A 206 6.44 7.30 -12.63
CA THR A 206 7.56 7.07 -13.54
C THR A 206 7.27 7.58 -14.94
N THR A 207 8.32 7.92 -15.68
CA THR A 207 8.23 8.22 -17.11
C THR A 207 9.26 7.40 -17.89
N LEU A 208 8.90 7.02 -19.11
CA LEU A 208 9.59 5.99 -19.89
C LEU A 208 10.04 6.52 -21.26
N ASP A 209 11.25 6.10 -21.67
CA ASP A 209 11.76 6.07 -23.05
C ASP A 209 12.98 5.11 -23.10
N ASN A 210 14.21 5.61 -23.28
CA ASN A 210 15.46 4.82 -23.21
C ASN A 210 16.03 4.68 -21.78
N GLY A 211 15.14 4.55 -20.81
CA GLY A 211 15.40 4.57 -19.38
C GLY A 211 14.14 5.00 -18.64
N VAL A 212 14.25 5.08 -17.33
CA VAL A 212 13.14 5.47 -16.47
C VAL A 212 13.53 6.64 -15.59
N TYR A 213 12.67 7.63 -15.52
CA TYR A 213 12.72 8.67 -14.50
C TYR A 213 11.70 8.35 -13.43
N VAL A 214 12.09 8.55 -12.18
CA VAL A 214 11.25 8.28 -11.01
C VAL A 214 11.11 9.58 -10.22
N ALA A 215 9.88 9.89 -9.81
CA ALA A 215 9.59 11.02 -8.96
C ALA A 215 8.50 10.70 -7.95
N VAL A 216 8.45 11.47 -6.88
CA VAL A 216 7.31 11.53 -5.97
C VAL A 216 6.62 12.87 -6.15
N VAL A 217 5.30 12.85 -6.30
CA VAL A 217 4.47 14.05 -6.37
C VAL A 217 3.68 14.17 -5.07
N LYS A 218 3.76 15.34 -4.41
CA LYS A 218 2.90 15.67 -3.27
C LYS A 218 1.57 16.23 -3.77
N ILE A 219 0.49 15.70 -3.24
CA ILE A 219 -0.89 16.03 -3.60
C ILE A 219 -1.45 16.93 -2.50
N ASP A 220 -2.10 18.01 -2.90
CA ASP A 220 -2.82 18.90 -1.98
C ASP A 220 -4.25 19.14 -2.45
N GLU A 221 -5.17 18.47 -1.77
CA GLU A 221 -6.60 18.47 -2.06
C GLU A 221 -7.34 19.73 -1.64
N THR A 222 -6.72 20.62 -0.86
CA THR A 222 -7.33 21.92 -0.55
C THR A 222 -7.61 22.72 -1.83
N LEU A 223 -6.86 22.46 -2.90
CA LEU A 223 -7.08 23.05 -4.22
C LEU A 223 -8.32 22.48 -4.93
N ALA A 224 -8.64 21.20 -4.73
CA ALA A 224 -9.82 20.57 -5.33
C ALA A 224 -11.12 21.16 -4.78
N ALA A 225 -11.14 21.55 -3.50
CA ALA A 225 -12.28 22.20 -2.85
C ALA A 225 -12.53 23.64 -3.35
N GLN A 226 -11.50 24.33 -3.85
CA GLN A 226 -11.62 25.70 -4.39
C GLN A 226 -12.07 25.74 -5.86
N GLY A 227 -11.87 24.66 -6.62
CA GLY A 227 -12.35 24.51 -8.00
C GLY A 227 -13.86 24.23 -8.14
N GLY A 228 -14.59 24.14 -7.02
CA GLY A 228 -16.05 23.96 -7.00
C GLY A 228 -16.87 25.18 -7.42
N GLY A 229 -16.24 26.36 -7.55
CA GLY A 229 -16.86 27.56 -8.08
C GLY A 229 -16.94 27.52 -9.61
N GLY A 230 -18.06 27.04 -10.14
CA GLY A 230 -18.42 27.25 -11.54
C GLY A 230 -18.28 28.72 -11.94
N GLY A 231 -17.97 28.95 -13.22
CA GLY A 231 -17.66 30.27 -13.76
C GLY A 231 -18.58 31.40 -13.28
N GLY A 232 -17.95 32.51 -12.92
CA GLY A 232 -18.61 33.75 -12.54
C GLY A 232 -17.55 34.72 -12.06
N GLY A 233 -17.31 35.78 -12.84
CA GLY A 233 -16.23 36.72 -12.61
C GLY A 233 -16.41 37.63 -11.38
N ALA A 234 -15.53 38.63 -11.37
CA ALA A 234 -15.45 39.78 -10.48
C ALA A 234 -14.62 39.59 -9.20
N SER A 235 -13.35 39.98 -9.28
CA SER A 235 -12.88 41.02 -8.35
C SER A 235 -12.76 42.33 -9.11
N ALA A 236 -13.88 43.07 -9.13
CA ALA A 236 -13.85 44.51 -9.30
C ALA A 236 -13.26 45.10 -8.02
N GLY A 237 -12.03 45.59 -8.10
CA GLY A 237 -11.45 46.55 -7.15
C GLY A 237 -11.27 47.87 -7.89
N ALA A 238 -12.32 48.69 -7.91
CA ALA A 238 -12.27 50.06 -8.43
C ALA A 238 -11.58 50.98 -7.42
N GLY A 239 -10.67 51.84 -7.90
CA GLY A 239 -9.98 52.82 -7.06
C GLY A 239 -9.02 53.78 -7.77
N GLY A 240 -9.50 54.48 -8.83
CA GLY A 240 -9.15 55.87 -9.18
C GLY A 240 -7.74 56.28 -9.65
N GLY A 241 -7.64 56.87 -10.86
CA GLY A 241 -6.46 57.68 -11.24
C GLY A 241 -6.19 57.94 -12.75
N VAL A 242 -7.10 58.66 -13.42
CA VAL A 242 -7.03 59.46 -14.67
C VAL A 242 -5.75 59.53 -15.54
N GLY A 243 -5.95 59.30 -16.86
CA GLY A 243 -5.33 60.03 -18.00
C GLY A 243 -4.37 59.19 -18.87
N GLY A 244 -4.46 59.08 -20.19
CA GLY A 244 -5.35 59.57 -21.25
C GLY A 244 -4.78 59.15 -22.62
N GLY A 245 -5.61 59.14 -23.67
CA GLY A 245 -5.15 59.31 -25.07
C GLY A 245 -5.02 58.08 -25.99
N GLY A 246 -6.14 57.71 -26.62
CA GLY A 246 -6.32 57.39 -28.06
C GLY A 246 -5.29 56.58 -28.87
N GLY A 247 -5.75 55.46 -29.42
CA GLY A 247 -5.15 54.79 -30.60
C GLY A 247 -5.94 53.54 -31.00
N ALA A 248 -6.71 53.63 -32.08
CA ALA A 248 -7.61 52.59 -32.58
C ALA A 248 -6.91 51.55 -33.47
N ALA A 249 -7.47 50.33 -33.47
CA ALA A 249 -7.28 49.21 -34.41
C ALA A 249 -5.88 48.55 -34.40
N GLN A 250 -5.72 47.23 -34.36
CA GLN A 250 -6.48 46.19 -35.05
C GLN A 250 -6.25 44.85 -34.35
N SER A 251 -7.31 44.04 -34.26
CA SER A 251 -7.29 42.69 -33.71
C SER A 251 -6.38 41.75 -34.51
N GLN A 252 -5.39 41.16 -33.87
CA GLN A 252 -4.83 39.88 -34.29
C GLN A 252 -4.19 39.18 -33.09
N GLY A 253 -4.49 37.89 -32.94
CA GLY A 253 -3.98 37.06 -31.85
C GLY A 253 -4.97 36.99 -30.70
N GLY A 254 -6.09 36.29 -30.91
CA GLY A 254 -6.93 35.82 -29.82
C GLY A 254 -6.04 35.09 -28.82
N SER A 255 -5.83 35.73 -27.67
CA SER A 255 -5.20 35.11 -26.51
C SER A 255 -6.11 33.97 -26.09
N ARG A 256 -5.85 32.78 -26.64
CA ARG A 256 -6.23 31.52 -26.02
C ARG A 256 -5.35 31.40 -24.77
N SER A 257 -5.68 32.18 -23.76
CA SER A 257 -5.53 31.76 -22.37
C SER A 257 -6.28 30.43 -22.30
N LEU A 258 -5.60 29.33 -22.64
CA LEU A 258 -6.04 28.00 -22.32
C LEU A 258 -6.16 28.01 -20.81
N ASN A 259 -7.40 28.09 -20.31
CA ASN A 259 -7.72 27.90 -18.90
C ASN A 259 -7.39 26.45 -18.57
N LYS A 260 -6.09 26.17 -18.39
CA LYS A 260 -5.59 24.86 -18.02
C LYS A 260 -5.97 24.66 -16.56
N GLU A 261 -6.59 23.52 -16.29
CA GLU A 261 -6.91 23.08 -14.93
C GLU A 261 -5.67 23.21 -14.05
N MET A 262 -5.81 23.83 -12.88
CA MET A 262 -4.71 23.92 -11.92
C MET A 262 -4.50 22.53 -11.31
N PRO A 263 -3.28 21.95 -11.38
CA PRO A 263 -3.04 20.64 -10.81
C PRO A 263 -3.14 20.66 -9.28
N VAL A 264 -3.65 19.58 -8.70
CA VAL A 264 -3.59 19.30 -7.26
C VAL A 264 -2.22 18.75 -6.83
N GLY A 265 -1.40 18.29 -7.78
CA GLY A 265 0.01 18.01 -7.54
C GLY A 265 0.80 19.31 -7.38
N LYS A 266 1.33 19.56 -6.18
CA LYS A 266 1.99 20.85 -5.84
C LYS A 266 3.51 20.83 -5.93
N GLU A 267 4.11 19.69 -5.62
CA GLU A 267 5.56 19.55 -5.54
C GLU A 267 5.98 18.24 -6.18
N ILE A 268 7.04 18.29 -6.99
CA ILE A 268 7.69 17.11 -7.55
C ILE A 268 9.09 16.97 -6.94
N ILE A 269 9.35 15.81 -6.34
CA ILE A 269 10.65 15.43 -5.82
C ILE A 269 11.24 14.41 -6.79
N SER A 270 12.28 14.80 -7.51
CA SER A 270 13.01 13.91 -8.43
C SER A 270 13.80 12.87 -7.62
N MET A 271 13.50 11.59 -7.80
CA MET A 271 14.21 10.50 -7.14
C MET A 271 15.46 10.13 -7.93
N ASP A 272 15.30 9.68 -9.18
CA ASP A 272 16.43 9.23 -10.00
C ASP A 272 16.09 9.18 -11.49
N LEU A 273 17.14 9.06 -12.31
CA LEU A 273 17.08 8.63 -13.70
C LEU A 273 17.92 7.36 -13.85
N ILE A 274 17.23 6.23 -13.99
CA ILE A 274 17.85 4.91 -14.11
C ILE A 274 17.92 4.54 -15.59
N LYS A 275 19.14 4.42 -16.10
CA LYS A 275 19.39 4.16 -17.54
C LYS A 275 18.96 2.74 -17.92
N SER A 276 18.46 2.59 -19.15
CA SER A 276 18.15 1.28 -19.76
C SER A 276 17.39 0.30 -18.85
N SER A 277 16.45 0.82 -18.07
CA SER A 277 15.73 0.06 -17.05
C SER A 277 14.23 0.34 -17.09
N ILE A 278 13.45 -0.59 -16.55
CA ILE A 278 12.00 -0.49 -16.35
C ILE A 278 11.70 -0.75 -14.88
N VAL A 279 10.92 0.13 -14.25
CA VAL A 279 10.43 -0.07 -12.88
C VAL A 279 9.37 -1.17 -12.87
N THR A 280 9.51 -2.09 -11.92
CA THR A 280 8.63 -3.25 -11.70
C THR A 280 7.86 -3.15 -10.40
N SER A 281 8.27 -2.28 -9.47
CA SER A 281 7.61 -2.10 -8.17
C SER A 281 7.99 -0.75 -7.56
N LEU A 282 7.03 -0.07 -6.93
CA LEU A 282 7.17 1.17 -6.18
C LEU A 282 6.49 0.96 -4.83
N ASN A 283 7.24 0.98 -3.72
CA ASN A 283 6.70 0.69 -2.40
C ASN A 283 7.21 1.69 -1.37
N PHE A 284 6.29 2.38 -0.70
CA PHE A 284 6.61 3.24 0.43
C PHE A 284 6.82 2.40 1.70
N SER A 285 7.75 2.83 2.56
CA SER A 285 7.87 2.31 3.92
C SER A 285 6.61 2.57 4.73
N LEU A 286 6.41 1.83 5.82
CA LEU A 286 5.21 1.97 6.65
C LEU A 286 5.04 3.39 7.23
N ASP A 287 6.16 4.08 7.48
CA ASP A 287 6.22 5.48 7.91
C ASP A 287 6.32 6.49 6.75
N GLU A 288 6.29 6.01 5.51
CA GLU A 288 6.25 6.78 4.25
C GLU A 288 7.47 7.68 4.00
N LYS A 289 8.53 7.52 4.80
CA LYS A 289 9.79 8.28 4.67
C LYS A 289 10.72 7.72 3.61
N ASN A 290 10.56 6.45 3.25
CA ASN A 290 11.40 5.79 2.27
C ASN A 290 10.58 5.21 1.11
N LEU A 291 11.16 5.19 -0.08
CA LEU A 291 10.61 4.57 -1.27
C LEU A 291 11.59 3.52 -1.80
N VAL A 292 11.14 2.27 -1.91
CA VAL A 292 11.81 1.24 -2.70
C VAL A 292 11.36 1.36 -4.14
N VAL A 293 12.34 1.44 -5.03
CA VAL A 293 12.15 1.29 -6.47
C VAL A 293 12.81 0.00 -6.90
N GLN A 294 12.01 -1.02 -7.22
CA GLN A 294 12.51 -2.24 -7.85
C GLN A 294 12.45 -2.09 -9.36
N TYR A 295 13.53 -2.39 -10.05
CA TYR A 295 13.61 -2.28 -11.50
C TYR A 295 14.37 -3.46 -12.10
N LYS A 296 14.20 -3.61 -13.39
CA LYS A 296 14.96 -4.54 -14.20
C LYS A 296 15.62 -3.84 -15.37
N ASP A 297 16.80 -4.32 -15.74
CA ASP A 297 17.49 -3.87 -16.95
C ASP A 297 16.99 -4.63 -18.20
N LYS A 298 17.62 -4.36 -19.35
CA LYS A 298 17.30 -4.99 -20.64
C LYS A 298 17.58 -6.50 -20.68
N GLU A 299 18.45 -7.00 -19.81
CA GLU A 299 18.76 -8.42 -19.67
C GLU A 299 17.82 -9.12 -18.67
N ASN A 300 16.79 -8.40 -18.20
CA ASN A 300 15.84 -8.85 -17.20
C ASN A 300 16.50 -9.15 -15.84
N ASN A 301 17.62 -8.46 -15.53
CA ASN A 301 18.25 -8.55 -14.23
C ASN A 301 17.50 -7.68 -13.22
N HIS A 302 17.03 -8.27 -12.12
CA HIS A 302 16.27 -7.58 -11.09
C HIS A 302 17.17 -7.03 -10.00
N THR A 303 16.94 -5.76 -9.66
CA THR A 303 17.57 -5.13 -8.49
C THR A 303 16.63 -4.06 -7.93
N LEU A 304 17.10 -3.33 -6.91
CA LEU A 304 16.35 -2.24 -6.31
C LEU A 304 17.26 -1.13 -5.80
N ARG A 305 16.68 0.05 -5.63
CA ARG A 305 17.26 1.20 -4.93
C ARG A 305 16.27 1.67 -3.88
N LEU A 306 16.80 2.23 -2.78
CA LEU A 306 16.04 2.76 -1.67
C LEU A 306 16.33 4.26 -1.56
N TYR A 307 15.29 5.08 -1.46
CA TYR A 307 15.39 6.53 -1.43
C TYR A 307 14.70 7.11 -0.21
N ASP A 308 15.24 8.20 0.32
CA ASP A 308 14.51 9.09 1.21
C ASP A 308 13.50 9.91 0.38
N VAL A 309 12.23 9.91 0.78
CA VAL A 309 11.13 10.47 -0.02
C VAL A 309 11.16 11.99 -0.06
N ASP A 310 11.58 12.65 1.03
CA ASP A 310 11.52 14.11 1.15
C ASP A 310 12.71 14.80 0.44
N SER A 311 13.89 14.20 0.49
CA SER A 311 15.10 14.70 -0.19
C SER A 311 15.29 14.13 -1.60
N GLY A 312 14.72 12.95 -1.87
CA GLY A 312 14.98 12.18 -3.07
C GLY A 312 16.36 11.55 -3.11
N ASP A 313 17.13 11.55 -2.02
CA ASP A 313 18.48 10.99 -1.98
C ASP A 313 18.49 9.48 -1.79
N LEU A 314 19.52 8.83 -2.36
CA LEU A 314 19.75 7.41 -2.14
C LEU A 314 20.11 7.15 -0.68
N ILE A 315 19.46 6.16 -0.09
CA ILE A 315 19.88 5.60 1.18
C ILE A 315 21.25 4.93 1.00
N ASN A 316 22.12 5.07 2.01
CA ASN A 316 23.52 4.66 1.95
C ASN A 316 23.70 3.12 2.03
N PHE A 317 23.22 2.41 1.02
CA PHE A 317 23.47 1.01 0.77
C PHE A 317 23.44 0.73 -0.75
N ASP A 318 24.59 0.41 -1.31
CA ASP A 318 24.74 0.14 -2.74
C ASP A 318 24.46 -1.34 -3.03
N PHE A 319 23.20 -1.63 -3.40
CA PHE A 319 22.74 -2.97 -3.75
C PHE A 319 23.51 -3.55 -4.94
N GLU A 320 23.82 -2.75 -5.95
CA GLU A 320 24.49 -3.22 -7.17
C GLU A 320 25.94 -3.60 -6.92
N LYS A 321 26.62 -2.84 -6.06
CA LYS A 321 27.99 -3.16 -5.64
C LYS A 321 28.05 -4.37 -4.73
N LYS A 322 27.09 -4.50 -3.79
CA LYS A 322 27.06 -5.62 -2.85
C LYS A 322 26.56 -6.91 -3.51
N PHE A 323 25.61 -6.81 -4.43
CA PHE A 323 24.99 -7.90 -5.16
C PHE A 323 24.98 -7.57 -6.67
N PRO A 324 26.08 -7.85 -7.38
CA PRO A 324 26.19 -7.58 -8.82
C PRO A 324 25.06 -8.24 -9.62
N LYS A 325 24.42 -7.47 -10.49
CA LYS A 325 23.20 -7.86 -11.23
C LYS A 325 23.42 -9.05 -12.16
N GLU A 326 24.65 -9.24 -12.63
CA GLU A 326 25.05 -10.35 -13.50
C GLU A 326 25.07 -11.69 -12.74
N LYS A 327 25.22 -11.64 -11.41
CA LYS A 327 25.32 -12.82 -10.55
C LYS A 327 24.07 -13.06 -9.71
N PHE A 328 23.33 -12.00 -9.39
CA PHE A 328 22.20 -12.07 -8.48
C PHE A 328 20.97 -11.32 -8.99
N ASP A 329 19.80 -11.79 -8.60
CA ASP A 329 18.58 -11.00 -8.53
C ASP A 329 18.35 -10.56 -7.09
N VAL A 330 18.04 -9.28 -6.91
CA VAL A 330 17.64 -8.70 -5.62
C VAL A 330 16.18 -8.30 -5.70
N VAL A 331 15.35 -8.91 -4.86
CA VAL A 331 13.89 -8.76 -4.90
C VAL A 331 13.38 -8.23 -3.57
N PHE A 332 12.64 -7.14 -3.61
CA PHE A 332 11.95 -6.58 -2.45
C PHE A 332 10.97 -7.62 -1.87
N SER A 333 10.89 -7.69 -0.54
CA SER A 333 9.97 -8.61 0.15
C SER A 333 8.91 -7.87 0.96
N SER A 334 9.31 -7.04 1.91
CA SER A 334 8.39 -6.29 2.77
C SER A 334 9.08 -5.12 3.47
N PHE A 335 8.26 -4.23 4.03
CA PHE A 335 8.68 -3.35 5.11
C PHE A 335 8.07 -3.85 6.43
N ASP A 336 8.87 -3.83 7.48
CA ASP A 336 8.38 -3.89 8.86
C ASP A 336 8.77 -2.58 9.56
N GLU A 337 8.52 -2.49 10.88
CA GLU A 337 8.94 -1.35 11.67
C GLU A 337 10.46 -1.12 11.56
N ASP A 338 10.84 0.05 11.05
CA ASP A 338 12.23 0.50 10.84
C ASP A 338 13.12 -0.39 9.96
N VAL A 339 12.56 -1.36 9.23
CA VAL A 339 13.37 -2.29 8.43
C VAL A 339 12.75 -2.59 7.07
N MET A 340 13.62 -2.82 6.10
CA MET A 340 13.25 -3.33 4.78
C MET A 340 13.82 -4.73 4.60
N ASN A 341 12.97 -5.68 4.26
CA ASN A 341 13.36 -7.06 3.95
C ASN A 341 13.43 -7.27 2.43
N PHE A 342 14.43 -8.04 2.00
CA PHE A 342 14.61 -8.40 0.60
C PHE A 342 15.27 -9.77 0.48
N GLU A 343 15.18 -10.37 -0.71
CA GLU A 343 15.72 -11.67 -1.02
C GLU A 343 16.78 -11.56 -2.12
N VAL A 344 17.92 -12.22 -1.92
CA VAL A 344 19.01 -12.32 -2.90
C VAL A 344 19.00 -13.73 -3.48
N LYS A 345 18.82 -13.82 -4.79
CA LYS A 345 18.73 -15.07 -5.55
C LYS A 345 19.90 -15.19 -6.52
N ALA A 346 20.45 -16.38 -6.64
CA ALA A 346 21.51 -16.67 -7.61
C ALA A 346 20.99 -16.69 -9.05
N LYS A 347 21.81 -16.20 -9.98
CA LYS A 347 21.65 -16.47 -11.41
C LYS A 347 22.53 -17.63 -11.83
N GLY A 348 21.88 -18.71 -12.26
CA GLY A 348 22.58 -19.91 -12.72
C GLY A 348 23.48 -20.53 -11.64
N ASN A 349 24.57 -21.15 -12.08
CA ASN A 349 25.55 -21.76 -11.19
C ASN A 349 26.50 -20.70 -10.65
N VAL A 350 26.19 -20.19 -9.46
CA VAL A 350 27.03 -19.24 -8.74
C VAL A 350 28.15 -20.00 -8.02
N GLU A 351 29.37 -19.47 -8.08
CA GLU A 351 30.53 -20.03 -7.36
C GLU A 351 30.24 -20.22 -5.86
N LYS A 352 30.85 -21.23 -5.24
CA LYS A 352 30.62 -21.56 -3.81
C LYS A 352 30.80 -20.37 -2.87
N GLU A 353 31.70 -19.44 -3.16
CA GLU A 353 31.93 -18.27 -2.31
C GLU A 353 30.78 -17.25 -2.39
N ALA A 354 30.23 -17.04 -3.59
CA ALA A 354 29.09 -16.17 -3.83
C ALA A 354 27.75 -16.79 -3.37
N SER A 355 27.71 -18.11 -3.12
CA SER A 355 26.54 -18.76 -2.49
C SER A 355 26.25 -18.23 -1.07
N LYS A 356 27.25 -17.67 -0.38
CA LYS A 356 27.10 -17.11 0.97
C LYS A 356 26.19 -15.90 1.02
N ASP A 357 26.02 -15.17 -0.09
CA ASP A 357 25.17 -13.99 -0.16
C ASP A 357 23.70 -14.34 -0.50
N ILE A 358 23.41 -15.57 -0.94
CA ILE A 358 22.04 -16.00 -1.29
C ILE A 358 21.18 -16.16 -0.03
N GLY A 359 19.97 -15.62 -0.05
CA GLY A 359 18.98 -15.80 1.02
C GLY A 359 18.26 -14.50 1.36
N LYS A 360 17.63 -14.49 2.54
CA LYS A 360 16.90 -13.32 3.05
C LYS A 360 17.85 -12.34 3.72
N TRP A 361 17.61 -11.07 3.48
CA TRP A 361 18.37 -9.95 4.03
C TRP A 361 17.43 -8.89 4.58
N GLN A 362 17.97 -8.07 5.47
CA GLN A 362 17.27 -6.97 6.10
C GLN A 362 18.19 -5.75 6.17
N ILE A 363 17.66 -4.57 5.82
CA ILE A 363 18.30 -3.27 6.05
C ILE A 363 17.53 -2.53 7.12
N ASN A 364 18.24 -2.01 8.13
CA ASN A 364 17.66 -1.10 9.10
C ASN A 364 17.60 0.32 8.51
N LEU A 365 16.39 0.90 8.43
CA LEU A 365 16.11 2.19 7.81
C LEU A 365 16.60 3.40 8.64
N LYS A 366 16.92 3.19 9.93
CA LYS A 366 17.46 4.24 10.80
C LYS A 366 18.97 4.42 10.66
N ASN A 367 19.70 3.35 10.37
CA ASN A 367 21.17 3.37 10.33
C ASN A 367 21.79 2.78 9.05
N ASN A 368 20.95 2.35 8.11
CA ASN A 368 21.31 1.84 6.78
C ASN A 368 22.22 0.60 6.79
N LYS A 369 22.26 -0.14 7.89
CA LYS A 369 23.04 -1.38 7.98
C LYS A 369 22.24 -2.57 7.51
N ALA A 370 22.82 -3.32 6.56
CA ALA A 370 22.28 -4.59 6.09
C ALA A 370 22.82 -5.77 6.90
N LYS A 371 21.99 -6.78 7.13
CA LYS A 371 22.37 -8.09 7.66
C LYS A 371 21.63 -9.19 6.90
N LYS A 372 22.26 -10.36 6.81
CA LYS A 372 21.61 -11.59 6.36
C LYS A 372 20.81 -12.20 7.52
N LEU A 373 19.65 -12.78 7.22
CA LEU A 373 18.76 -13.44 8.19
C LEU A 373 18.97 -14.95 8.27
#